data_AF-A0A349LGA5-F1
#
_entry.id   AF-A0A349LGA5-F1
#
_cell.length_a   1.000
_cell.length_b   1.000
_cell.length_c   1.000
_cell.angle_alpha   90.00
_cell.angle_beta   90.00
_cell.angle_gamma   90.00
#
_symmetry.space_group_name_H-M   'P 1'
#
loop_
_entity.id
_entity.type
_entity.pdbx_description
1 polymer ?
#
loop_
_entity_poly.entity_id
_entity_poly.type
_entity_poly.pdbx_seq_one_letter_code
_entity_poly.pdbx_strand_id
1 'polypeptide(L)'
;VEIRPGEVTDYLGSYEEYVHASGDDHLDADTVLMKARREKRRKGREAKARDGGDDGKRSSVLSPQHVAKEMRRLQRELEEITEAIEVHEVRLKSIDESFCEDGFYERTPPDQVALLEQERAETDNSLKADLQRWGDIESELEGLSSLV
;
A
#
# COMPACT_ATOMS: atom_id res chain seq x y z
N VAL A 1 12.52 -15.85 -16.20
CA VAL A 1 13.93 -15.49 -15.94
C VAL A 1 14.67 -16.80 -15.75
N GLU A 2 15.57 -17.15 -16.66
CA GLU A 2 16.43 -18.33 -16.54
C GLU A 2 17.78 -17.88 -15.97
N ILE A 3 18.19 -18.44 -14.83
CA ILE A 3 19.44 -18.10 -14.16
C ILE A 3 20.51 -19.11 -14.58
N ARG A 4 21.61 -18.65 -15.18
CA ARG A 4 22.75 -19.50 -15.56
C ARG A 4 23.69 -19.71 -14.37
N PRO A 5 24.23 -20.91 -14.16
CA PRO A 5 25.17 -21.18 -13.07
C PRO A 5 26.47 -20.40 -13.29
N GLY A 6 26.83 -19.54 -12.33
CA GLY A 6 28.03 -18.71 -12.34
C GLY A 6 27.84 -17.23 -12.70
N GLU A 7 26.62 -16.83 -13.08
CA GLU A 7 26.30 -15.43 -13.45
C GLU A 7 25.67 -14.64 -12.28
N VAL A 8 25.24 -15.33 -11.22
CA VAL A 8 24.80 -14.70 -9.98
C VAL A 8 26.00 -14.59 -9.05
N THR A 9 26.52 -13.37 -8.93
CA THR A 9 27.55 -13.02 -7.96
C THR A 9 26.89 -12.47 -6.71
N ASP A 10 27.05 -13.18 -5.58
CA ASP A 10 26.67 -12.67 -4.27
C ASP A 10 27.58 -11.48 -3.90
N TYR A 11 26.98 -10.37 -3.47
CA TYR A 11 27.73 -9.24 -2.97
C TYR A 11 28.17 -9.50 -1.53
N LEU A 12 29.47 -9.59 -1.30
CA LEU A 12 30.08 -9.88 0.00
C LEU A 12 30.28 -8.60 0.83
N GLY A 13 29.19 -7.88 1.10
CA GLY A 13 29.18 -6.66 1.92
C GLY A 13 27.79 -6.43 2.53
N SER A 14 27.66 -5.42 3.38
CA SER A 14 26.33 -5.07 3.89
C SER A 14 25.47 -4.46 2.78
N TYR A 15 24.14 -4.48 2.97
CA TYR A 15 23.22 -3.84 2.04
C TYR A 15 23.56 -2.36 1.81
N GLU A 16 23.94 -1.66 2.88
CA GLU A 16 24.35 -0.26 2.85
C GLU A 16 25.59 -0.04 1.95
N GLU A 17 26.58 -0.93 2.04
CA GLU A 17 27.78 -0.87 1.20
C GLU A 17 27.48 -1.12 -0.29
N TYR A 18 26.54 -2.02 -0.59
CA TYR A 18 26.10 -2.30 -1.95
C TYR A 18 25.40 -1.09 -2.60
N VAL A 19 24.55 -0.40 -1.84
CA VAL A 19 23.82 0.80 -2.29
C VAL A 19 24.79 1.96 -2.54
N HIS A 20 25.78 2.15 -1.67
CA HIS A 20 26.82 3.16 -1.84
C HIS A 20 27.74 2.89 -3.05
N ALA A 21 28.02 1.62 -3.37
CA ALA A 21 28.87 1.25 -4.50
C ALA A 21 28.13 1.31 -5.85
N SER A 22 26.84 0.97 -5.87
CA SER A 22 26.04 0.89 -7.10
C SER A 22 25.43 2.24 -7.50
N GLY A 23 25.31 3.19 -6.56
CA GLY A 23 24.87 4.57 -6.82
C GLY A 23 23.42 4.72 -7.27
N ASP A 24 22.66 3.63 -7.29
CA ASP A 24 21.23 3.56 -7.61
C ASP A 24 20.64 2.51 -6.65
N ASP A 25 19.68 2.92 -5.81
CA ASP A 25 18.91 1.99 -4.98
C ASP A 25 17.76 1.46 -5.83
N HIS A 26 17.97 0.26 -6.39
CA HIS A 26 17.00 -0.40 -7.27
C HIS A 26 15.76 -0.93 -6.52
N LEU A 27 15.73 -0.83 -5.19
CA LEU A 27 14.65 -1.31 -4.31
C LEU A 27 13.90 -0.17 -3.61
N ASP A 28 14.28 1.09 -3.82
CA ASP A 28 13.54 2.23 -3.31
C ASP A 28 12.16 2.31 -3.98
N ALA A 29 11.13 1.83 -3.28
CA ALA A 29 9.73 1.99 -3.66
C ALA A 29 9.39 3.47 -3.97
N ASP A 30 10.06 4.38 -3.28
CA ASP A 30 10.02 5.82 -3.49
C ASP A 30 10.38 6.24 -4.91
N THR A 31 11.35 5.62 -5.57
CA THR A 31 11.71 5.97 -6.95
C THR A 31 10.60 5.61 -7.94
N VAL A 32 9.88 4.51 -7.69
CA VAL A 32 8.72 4.06 -8.48
C VAL A 32 7.52 4.97 -8.25
N LEU A 33 7.24 5.30 -6.98
CA LEU A 33 6.19 6.23 -6.58
C LEU A 33 6.46 7.66 -7.08
N MET A 34 7.70 8.12 -7.07
CA MET A 34 8.10 9.41 -7.62
C MET A 34 7.98 9.45 -9.14
N LYS A 35 8.32 8.36 -9.86
CA LYS A 35 8.09 8.25 -11.31
C LYS A 35 6.59 8.29 -11.63
N ALA A 36 5.76 7.55 -10.89
CA ALA A 36 4.30 7.57 -11.03
C ALA A 36 3.69 8.95 -10.72
N ARG A 37 4.15 9.62 -9.65
CA ARG A 37 3.76 11.00 -9.32
C ARG A 37 4.20 12.00 -10.39
N ARG A 38 5.41 11.84 -10.98
CA ARG A 38 5.89 12.69 -12.09
C ARG A 38 5.04 12.52 -13.34
N GLU A 39 4.62 11.30 -13.67
CA GLU A 39 3.71 11.05 -14.79
C GLU A 39 2.31 11.63 -14.56
N LYS A 40 1.76 11.51 -13.35
CA LYS A 40 0.47 12.10 -12.97
C LYS A 40 0.53 13.64 -12.99
N ARG A 41 1.64 14.23 -12.54
CA ARG A 41 1.89 15.69 -12.62
C ARG A 41 2.09 16.17 -14.05
N ARG A 42 2.68 15.36 -14.94
CA ARG A 42 2.79 15.67 -16.38
C ARG A 42 1.42 15.73 -17.05
N LYS A 43 0.56 14.73 -16.80
CA LYS A 43 -0.84 14.72 -17.28
C LYS A 43 -1.68 15.88 -16.70
N GLY A 44 -1.46 16.23 -15.43
CA GLY A 44 -2.15 17.36 -14.79
C GLY A 44 -1.68 18.74 -15.27
N ARG A 45 -0.44 18.88 -15.75
CA ARG A 45 0.10 20.13 -16.30
C ARG A 45 -0.44 20.45 -17.70
N GLU A 46 -0.72 19.45 -18.53
CA GLU A 46 -1.41 19.66 -19.82
C GLU A 46 -2.85 20.16 -19.63
N ALA A 47 -3.52 19.77 -18.54
CA ALA A 47 -4.87 20.25 -18.22
C ALA A 47 -4.89 21.68 -17.62
N LYS A 48 -3.81 22.11 -16.94
CA LYS A 48 -3.73 23.41 -16.24
C LYS A 48 -3.22 24.58 -17.08
N ALA A 49 -2.85 24.38 -18.34
CA ALA A 49 -2.39 25.46 -19.22
C ALA A 49 -3.53 26.35 -19.77
N ARG A 50 -4.78 26.18 -19.32
CA ARG A 50 -5.96 26.89 -19.86
C ARG A 50 -6.65 27.88 -18.90
N ASP A 51 -6.22 27.99 -17.65
CA ASP A 51 -6.85 28.91 -16.70
C ASP A 51 -5.78 29.61 -15.86
N GLY A 52 -5.61 30.90 -16.12
CA GLY A 52 -4.62 31.77 -15.50
C GLY A 52 -5.21 32.59 -14.35
N GLY A 53 -4.33 32.98 -13.42
CA GLY A 53 -4.62 33.85 -12.26
C GLY A 53 -4.48 33.07 -10.95
N ASP A 54 -3.96 33.59 -9.84
CA ASP A 54 -3.37 34.86 -9.46
C ASP A 54 -2.68 34.60 -8.11
N ASP A 55 -1.78 35.49 -7.73
CA ASP A 55 -0.85 35.51 -6.62
C ASP A 55 -1.32 34.99 -5.24
N GLY A 56 -0.42 34.26 -4.57
CA GLY A 56 -0.65 33.77 -3.21
C GLY A 56 0.43 32.85 -2.64
N LYS A 57 1.71 33.16 -2.89
CA LYS A 57 2.87 32.42 -2.40
C LYS A 57 3.01 32.54 -0.87
N ARG A 58 2.23 31.78 -0.10
CA ARG A 58 2.57 31.38 1.28
C ARG A 58 3.18 29.99 1.22
N SER A 59 4.45 29.89 1.55
CA SER A 59 5.12 28.62 1.82
C SER A 59 4.33 27.86 2.89
N SER A 60 3.63 26.81 2.47
CA SER A 60 2.87 25.90 3.33
C SER A 60 3.85 25.02 4.12
N VAL A 61 4.60 25.62 5.04
CA VAL A 61 5.24 24.87 6.12
C VAL A 61 4.15 24.64 7.15
N LEU A 62 3.67 23.41 7.26
CA LEU A 62 2.74 23.01 8.31
C LEU A 62 3.36 23.36 9.67
N SER A 63 2.59 24.01 10.55
CA SER A 63 3.06 24.28 11.92
C SER A 63 3.37 22.95 12.62
N PRO A 64 4.40 22.87 13.49
CA PRO A 64 4.74 21.65 14.23
C PRO A 64 3.54 21.06 15.00
N GLN A 65 2.63 21.91 15.48
CA GLN A 65 1.39 21.47 16.15
C GLN A 65 0.42 20.75 15.20
N HIS A 66 0.36 21.17 13.94
CA HIS A 66 -0.45 20.50 12.92
C HIS A 66 0.16 19.15 12.54
N VAL A 67 1.48 19.09 12.36
CA VAL A 67 2.18 17.83 12.07
C VAL A 67 1.94 16.80 13.17
N ALA A 68 2.13 17.18 14.44
CA ALA A 68 1.87 16.30 15.57
C ALA A 68 0.39 15.88 15.73
N LYS A 69 -0.56 16.70 15.29
CA LYS A 69 -1.99 16.35 15.29
C LYS A 69 -2.31 15.32 14.20
N GLU A 70 -1.79 15.53 12.99
CA GLU A 70 -1.98 14.60 11.87
C GLU A 70 -1.31 13.26 12.14
N MET A 71 -0.09 13.23 12.68
CA MET A 71 0.57 11.96 13.06
C MET A 71 -0.28 11.15 14.05
N ARG A 72 -0.85 11.79 15.08
CA ARG A 72 -1.75 11.12 16.04
C ARG A 72 -3.06 10.64 15.41
N ARG A 73 -3.55 11.33 14.37
CA ARG A 73 -4.75 10.89 13.64
C ARG A 73 -4.42 9.64 12.82
N LEU A 74 -3.33 9.69 12.07
CA LEU A 74 -2.86 8.58 11.23
C LEU A 74 -2.51 7.34 12.05
N GLN A 75 -1.89 7.49 13.23
CA GLN A 75 -1.64 6.37 14.15
C GLN A 75 -2.92 5.67 14.60
N ARG A 76 -3.96 6.42 14.96
CA ARG A 76 -5.26 5.83 15.30
C ARG A 76 -5.91 5.14 14.10
N GLU A 77 -5.84 5.77 12.93
CA GLU A 77 -6.35 5.19 11.70
C GLU A 77 -5.63 3.88 11.35
N LEU A 78 -4.32 3.78 11.64
CA LEU A 78 -3.54 2.56 11.48
C LEU A 78 -4.00 1.45 12.44
N GLU A 79 -4.20 1.78 13.71
CA GLU A 79 -4.73 0.83 14.70
C GLU A 79 -6.10 0.29 14.24
N GLU A 80 -7.01 1.18 13.81
CA GLU A 80 -8.34 0.82 13.31
C GLU A 80 -8.27 -0.08 12.06
N ILE A 81 -7.40 0.25 11.09
CA ILE A 81 -7.25 -0.53 9.85
C ILE A 81 -6.60 -1.89 10.13
N THR A 82 -5.68 -1.97 11.09
CA THR A 82 -5.06 -3.24 11.48
C THR A 82 -6.11 -4.17 12.08
N GLU A 83 -6.99 -3.65 12.94
CA GLU A 83 -8.12 -4.43 13.48
C GLU A 83 -9.08 -4.89 12.36
N ALA A 84 -9.38 -4.02 11.38
CA ALA A 84 -10.21 -4.37 10.23
C ALA A 84 -9.59 -5.50 9.38
N ILE A 85 -8.27 -5.45 9.15
CA ILE A 85 -7.52 -6.49 8.45
C ILE A 85 -7.67 -7.83 9.17
N GLU A 86 -7.45 -7.87 10.49
CA GLU A 86 -7.59 -9.10 11.28
C GLU A 86 -9.01 -9.69 11.16
N VAL A 87 -10.05 -8.85 11.21
CA VAL A 87 -11.44 -9.28 11.05
C VAL A 87 -11.67 -9.90 9.66
N HIS A 88 -11.17 -9.26 8.60
CA HIS A 88 -11.30 -9.77 7.23
C HIS A 88 -10.53 -11.08 7.03
N GLU A 89 -9.32 -11.20 7.59
CA GLU A 89 -8.52 -12.43 7.54
C GLU A 89 -9.21 -13.60 8.25
N VAL A 90 -9.75 -13.36 9.45
CA VAL A 90 -10.52 -14.38 10.19
C VAL A 90 -11.75 -14.81 9.39
N ARG A 91 -12.46 -13.87 8.77
CA ARG A 91 -13.64 -14.20 7.96
C ARG A 91 -13.27 -15.03 6.72
N LEU A 92 -12.21 -14.63 6.01
CA LEU A 92 -11.73 -15.35 4.83
C LEU A 92 -11.33 -16.78 5.19
N LYS A 93 -10.59 -16.94 6.29
CA LYS A 93 -10.19 -18.25 6.80
C LYS A 93 -11.39 -19.12 7.17
N SER A 94 -12.41 -18.56 7.82
CA SER A 94 -13.64 -19.30 8.17
C SER A 94 -14.39 -19.81 6.94
N ILE A 95 -14.44 -19.01 5.86
CA ILE A 95 -15.06 -19.43 4.59
C ILE A 95 -14.22 -20.53 3.94
N ASP A 96 -12.90 -20.35 3.88
CA ASP A 96 -11.97 -21.32 3.28
C ASP A 96 -11.97 -22.65 4.04
N GLU A 97 -12.06 -22.63 5.38
CA GLU A 97 -12.22 -23.83 6.21
C GLU A 97 -13.52 -24.57 5.88
N SER A 98 -14.63 -23.84 5.72
CA SER A 98 -15.92 -24.43 5.34
C SER A 98 -15.84 -25.12 3.97
N PHE A 99 -15.15 -24.52 3.01
CA PHE A 99 -14.92 -25.12 1.69
C PHE A 99 -14.01 -26.35 1.71
N CYS A 100 -13.15 -26.46 2.73
CA CYS A 100 -12.29 -27.63 2.94
C CYS A 100 -12.98 -28.76 3.71
N GLU A 101 -14.19 -28.56 4.24
CA GLU A 101 -14.91 -29.62 4.96
C GLU A 101 -15.33 -30.76 4.02
N ASP A 102 -15.11 -32.00 4.48
CA ASP A 102 -15.52 -33.20 3.74
C ASP A 102 -17.04 -33.21 3.49
N GLY A 103 -17.42 -33.43 2.23
CA GLY A 103 -18.82 -33.47 1.81
C GLY A 103 -19.54 -32.12 1.84
N PHE A 104 -18.83 -31.00 2.00
CA PHE A 104 -19.42 -29.66 1.98
C PHE A 104 -20.26 -29.41 0.73
N TYR A 105 -19.70 -29.66 -0.45
CA TYR A 105 -20.38 -29.46 -1.74
C TYR A 105 -21.50 -30.47 -2.01
N GLU A 106 -21.55 -31.58 -1.27
CA GLU A 106 -22.63 -32.56 -1.36
C GLU A 106 -23.84 -32.14 -0.51
N ARG A 107 -23.59 -31.43 0.61
CA ARG A 107 -24.61 -31.00 1.57
C ARG A 107 -25.08 -29.57 1.34
N THR A 108 -24.25 -28.71 0.78
CA THR A 108 -24.53 -27.29 0.58
C THR A 108 -25.08 -27.05 -0.84
N PRO A 109 -26.27 -26.44 -1.00
CA PRO A 109 -26.81 -26.11 -2.31
C PRO A 109 -25.90 -25.15 -3.10
N PRO A 110 -25.87 -25.24 -4.44
CA PRO A 110 -25.00 -24.41 -5.28
C PRO A 110 -25.24 -22.90 -5.10
N ASP A 111 -26.48 -22.49 -4.82
CA ASP A 111 -26.81 -21.09 -4.55
C ASP A 111 -26.13 -20.59 -3.26
N GLN A 112 -26.01 -21.44 -2.23
CA GLN A 112 -25.32 -21.09 -0.99
C GLN A 112 -23.80 -21.07 -1.17
N VAL A 113 -23.26 -21.98 -1.98
CA VAL A 113 -21.84 -21.95 -2.36
C VAL A 113 -21.52 -20.65 -3.09
N ALA A 114 -22.33 -20.25 -4.06
CA ALA A 114 -22.15 -19.00 -4.80
C ALA A 114 -22.19 -17.75 -3.89
N LEU A 115 -23.07 -17.74 -2.88
CA LEU A 115 -23.10 -16.66 -1.89
C LEU A 115 -21.81 -16.59 -1.06
N LEU A 116 -21.28 -17.74 -0.63
CA LEU A 116 -20.02 -17.79 0.12
C LEU A 116 -18.82 -17.41 -0.76
N GLU A 117 -18.81 -17.78 -2.03
CA GLU A 117 -17.79 -17.36 -2.99
C GLU A 117 -17.83 -15.85 -3.23
N GLN A 118 -19.03 -15.27 -3.36
CA GLN A 118 -19.21 -13.84 -3.47
C GLN A 118 -18.71 -13.13 -2.21
N GLU A 119 -19.12 -13.60 -1.03
CA GLU A 119 -18.69 -13.01 0.24
C GLU A 119 -17.16 -13.11 0.42
N ARG A 120 -16.56 -14.23 0.02
CA ARG A 120 -15.10 -14.42 0.00
C ARG A 120 -14.43 -13.38 -0.88
N ALA A 121 -14.94 -13.16 -2.09
CA ALA A 121 -14.39 -12.20 -3.03
C ALA A 121 -14.54 -10.75 -2.53
N GLU A 122 -15.68 -10.41 -1.93
CA GLU A 122 -15.92 -9.10 -1.32
C GLU A 122 -14.98 -8.86 -0.14
N THR A 123 -14.84 -9.86 0.75
CA THR A 123 -13.92 -9.80 1.91
C THR A 123 -12.46 -9.65 1.48
N ASP A 124 -12.02 -10.42 0.47
CA ASP A 124 -10.68 -10.32 -0.10
C ASP A 124 -10.41 -8.95 -0.74
N ASN A 125 -11.41 -8.36 -1.40
CA ASN A 125 -11.30 -7.01 -1.96
C ASN A 125 -11.19 -5.94 -0.86
N SER A 126 -11.98 -6.06 0.21
CA SER A 126 -11.89 -5.16 1.37
C SER A 126 -10.54 -5.29 2.06
N LEU A 127 -10.05 -6.51 2.30
CA LEU A 127 -8.72 -6.76 2.86
C LEU A 127 -7.62 -6.09 2.03
N LYS A 128 -7.67 -6.21 0.70
CA LYS A 128 -6.71 -5.55 -0.20
C LYS A 128 -6.79 -4.02 -0.12
N ALA A 129 -8.00 -3.47 0.00
CA ALA A 129 -8.19 -2.03 0.13
C ALA A 129 -7.62 -1.52 1.47
N ASP A 130 -7.83 -2.26 2.55
CA ASP A 130 -7.31 -1.94 3.88
C ASP A 130 -5.79 -2.04 3.93
N LEU A 131 -5.19 -3.08 3.34
CA LEU A 131 -3.73 -3.21 3.21
C LEU A 131 -3.12 -2.06 2.39
N GLN A 132 -3.80 -1.65 1.30
CA GLN A 132 -3.36 -0.49 0.52
C GLN A 132 -3.44 0.79 1.36
N ARG A 133 -4.54 1.00 2.08
CA ARG A 133 -4.71 2.18 2.92
C ARG A 133 -3.69 2.22 4.06
N TRP A 134 -3.40 1.08 4.68
CA TRP A 134 -2.35 0.93 5.68
C TRP A 134 -1.00 1.39 5.13
N GLY A 135 -0.61 0.92 3.94
CA GLY A 135 0.64 1.34 3.29
C GLY A 135 0.67 2.83 2.92
N ASP A 136 -0.47 3.39 2.51
CA ASP A 136 -0.59 4.83 2.26
C ASP A 136 -0.41 5.65 3.55
N ILE A 137 -0.99 5.20 4.67
CA ILE A 137 -0.86 5.85 5.98
C ILE A 137 0.58 5.81 6.48
N GLU A 138 1.26 4.67 6.36
CA GLU A 138 2.68 4.54 6.71
C GLU A 138 3.53 5.52 5.90
N SER A 139 3.28 5.62 4.59
CA SER A 139 3.96 6.59 3.71
C SER A 139 3.66 8.04 4.11
N GLU A 140 2.43 8.35 4.53
CA GLU A 140 2.05 9.66 5.04
C GLU A 140 2.76 9.99 6.38
N LEU A 141 2.84 9.01 7.29
CA LEU A 141 3.53 9.13 8.58
C LEU A 141 5.03 9.36 8.40
N GLU A 142 5.68 8.62 7.50
CA GLU A 142 7.09 8.81 7.16
C GLU A 142 7.33 10.21 6.56
N GLY A 143 6.47 10.63 5.64
CA GLY A 143 6.52 11.98 5.07
C GLY A 143 6.39 13.07 6.13
N LEU A 144 5.49 12.90 7.11
CA LEU A 144 5.33 13.84 8.24
C LEU A 144 6.50 13.78 9.22
N SER A 145 7.05 12.59 9.48
CA SER A 145 8.23 12.41 10.34
C SER A 145 9.47 13.08 9.74
N SER A 146 9.62 13.06 8.41
CA SER A 146 10.74 13.72 7.72
C SER A 146 10.68 15.26 7.76
N LEU A 147 9.53 15.83 8.12
CA LEU A 147 9.29 17.28 8.19
C LEU A 147 9.57 17.87 9.58
N VAL A 148 9.78 17.05 10.60
CA VAL A 148 10.07 17.44 11.99
C VAL A 148 11.56 17.34 12.27
#